data_AF-A0A182AL96-F1
#
_entry.id   AF-A0A182AL96-F1
#
_cell.length_a   1.000
_cell.length_b   1.000
_cell.length_c   1.000
_cell.angle_alpha   90.00
_cell.angle_beta   90.00
_cell.angle_gamma   90.00
#
_symmetry.space_group_name_H-M   'P 1'
#
loop_
_entity.id
_entity.type
_entity.pdbx_description
1 polymer ?
#
loop_
_entity_poly.entity_id
_entity_poly.type
_entity_poly.pdbx_seq_one_letter_code
_entity_poly.pdbx_strand_id
1 'polypeptide(L)'
;MARHDPITLSLRGRLAFALNRLREKLWVKPLLLCLVSLAGVALAQLADGLVPDLLLPDISVDTLETLLRIISSSMLVIAVFAAGSMLSAYASAGTVATPRALAVVLSDDVSQYALSTFIGAFIFGIVALIALMNGLYGRTGRFALFLLTLLVFAVVVLSFVTWVDRIARLGRVTNTISRVEAVAARALLDRAQRPTLGALPLVSPEPAGSVEVRSDQVGYLQRIDLGALQLLAEMAEVQVSVRSLPGAFITPSRVLARVWGEAAWDPDLPQRMADTFLIGEGRTFDDDPRFGLVVLSEIASRALSPAVNDPGTAIHVIGSFVRLFSRWAQACEERQGSAPVSPRYDRLRLPQLATADLLEDAFQALARDGAAALEVGLRLQKGLQRLSLLPLPGLAEAARGQARLALAHGEQALRLEAERQRLRQAAAWIHQGAGPRPAPTLQPT
;
A
#
# COMPACT_ATOMS: atom_id res chain seq x y z
N MET A 1 8.45 -39.54 -5.99
CA MET A 1 7.46 -38.48 -5.68
C MET A 1 7.69 -38.03 -4.24
N ALA A 2 8.46 -36.95 -4.06
CA ALA A 2 8.74 -36.43 -2.72
C ALA A 2 7.48 -35.78 -2.15
N ARG A 3 7.00 -36.30 -1.01
CA ARG A 3 5.98 -35.65 -0.19
C ARG A 3 6.51 -34.28 0.22
N HIS A 4 5.94 -33.22 -0.33
CA HIS A 4 6.20 -31.88 0.16
C HIS A 4 5.27 -31.61 1.34
N ASP A 5 5.84 -31.54 2.54
CA ASP A 5 5.10 -31.26 3.76
C ASP A 5 4.40 -29.89 3.66
N PRO A 6 3.08 -29.80 3.90
CA PRO A 6 2.32 -28.55 3.83
C PRO A 6 2.81 -27.48 4.81
N ILE A 7 3.53 -27.89 5.87
CA ILE A 7 4.17 -26.99 6.84
C ILE A 7 5.29 -26.16 6.19
N THR A 8 6.01 -26.71 5.20
CA THR A 8 7.15 -26.01 4.57
C THR A 8 6.72 -24.91 3.60
N LEU A 9 5.52 -25.03 3.00
CA LEU A 9 4.92 -24.00 2.14
C LEU A 9 4.41 -22.81 2.96
N SER A 10 3.80 -23.08 4.13
CA SER A 10 3.38 -22.02 5.05
C SER A 10 4.58 -21.26 5.63
N LEU A 11 5.69 -21.97 5.92
CA LEU A 11 6.94 -21.36 6.37
C LEU A 11 7.55 -20.46 5.29
N ARG A 12 7.57 -20.85 4.02
CA ARG A 12 8.06 -19.98 2.93
C ARG A 12 7.19 -18.74 2.74
N GLY A 13 5.86 -18.87 2.81
CA GLY A 13 4.94 -17.73 2.75
C GLY A 13 5.13 -16.78 3.95
N ARG A 14 5.23 -17.35 5.16
CA ARG A 14 5.48 -16.61 6.41
C ARG A 14 6.87 -15.98 6.47
N LEU A 15 7.91 -16.65 5.96
CA LEU A 15 9.28 -16.14 5.86
C LEU A 15 9.40 -15.05 4.81
N ALA A 16 8.81 -15.23 3.63
CA ALA A 16 8.77 -14.19 2.60
C ALA A 16 8.03 -12.95 3.13
N PHE A 17 6.91 -13.15 3.83
CA PHE A 17 6.18 -12.07 4.50
C PHE A 17 7.02 -11.41 5.61
N ALA A 18 7.68 -12.19 6.47
CA ALA A 18 8.54 -11.68 7.54
C ALA A 18 9.78 -10.93 7.01
N LEU A 19 10.39 -11.43 5.93
CA LEU A 19 11.51 -10.78 5.23
C LEU A 19 11.06 -9.48 4.57
N ASN A 20 9.87 -9.44 3.98
CA ASN A 20 9.29 -8.19 3.45
C ASN A 20 9.10 -7.17 4.58
N ARG A 21 8.57 -7.61 5.73
CA ARG A 21 8.37 -6.78 6.92
C ARG A 21 9.68 -6.34 7.59
N LEU A 22 10.76 -7.11 7.44
CA LEU A 22 12.10 -6.68 7.85
C LEU A 22 12.68 -5.63 6.90
N ARG A 23 12.49 -5.78 5.59
CA ARG A 23 12.91 -4.77 4.58
C ARG A 23 12.19 -3.43 4.75
N GLU A 24 10.99 -3.45 5.32
CA GLU A 24 10.23 -2.24 5.70
C GLU A 24 10.84 -1.49 6.89
N LYS A 25 11.77 -2.10 7.65
CA LYS A 25 12.39 -1.44 8.80
C LYS A 25 13.49 -0.45 8.37
N LEU A 26 13.40 0.76 8.94
CA LEU A 26 14.29 1.90 8.69
C LEU A 26 15.80 1.62 8.84
N TRP A 27 16.20 0.64 9.66
CA TRP A 27 17.61 0.38 10.00
C TRP A 27 18.32 -0.64 9.09
N VAL A 28 17.58 -1.42 8.29
CA VAL A 28 18.15 -2.51 7.50
C VAL A 28 18.98 -1.99 6.31
N LYS A 29 18.50 -0.94 5.64
CA LYS A 29 19.19 -0.33 4.49
C LYS A 29 20.48 0.42 4.88
N PRO A 30 20.51 1.24 5.96
CA PRO A 30 21.76 1.81 6.47
C PRO A 30 22.79 0.73 6.79
N LEU A 31 22.38 -0.35 7.48
CA LEU A 31 23.28 -1.43 7.85
C LEU A 31 23.92 -2.09 6.63
N LEU A 32 23.16 -2.33 5.56
CA LEU A 32 23.67 -2.93 4.34
C LEU A 32 24.68 -2.02 3.62
N LEU A 33 24.40 -0.72 3.54
CA LEU A 33 25.35 0.27 3.00
C LEU A 33 26.63 0.34 3.83
N CYS A 34 26.53 0.25 5.17
CA CYS A 34 27.70 0.18 6.05
C CYS A 34 28.56 -1.06 5.72
N LEU A 35 27.93 -2.23 5.58
CA LEU A 35 28.63 -3.47 5.22
C LEU A 35 29.33 -3.35 3.86
N VAL A 36 28.70 -2.73 2.87
CA VAL A 36 29.32 -2.46 1.55
C VAL A 36 30.51 -1.51 1.69
N SER A 37 30.41 -0.45 2.50
CA SER A 37 31.53 0.46 2.77
C SER A 37 32.71 -0.24 3.44
N LEU A 38 32.45 -1.11 4.44
CA LEU A 38 33.49 -1.92 5.09
C LEU A 38 34.15 -2.89 4.10
N ALA A 39 33.36 -3.53 3.24
CA ALA A 39 33.88 -4.39 2.19
C ALA A 39 34.74 -3.61 1.19
N GLY A 40 34.35 -2.38 0.83
CA GLY A 40 35.12 -1.50 -0.05
C GLY A 40 36.50 -1.13 0.53
N VAL A 41 36.57 -0.83 1.83
CA VAL A 41 37.82 -0.59 2.56
C VAL A 41 38.72 -1.84 2.53
N ALA A 42 38.15 -3.02 2.81
CA ALA A 42 38.90 -4.27 2.77
C ALA A 42 39.40 -4.61 1.35
N LEU A 43 38.59 -4.35 0.32
CA LEU A 43 38.99 -4.54 -1.08
C LEU A 43 40.11 -3.59 -1.50
N ALA A 44 40.08 -2.33 -1.04
CA ALA A 44 41.15 -1.37 -1.29
C ALA A 44 42.48 -1.83 -0.68
N GLN A 45 42.45 -2.49 0.48
CA GLN A 45 43.62 -3.11 1.09
C GLN A 45 44.15 -4.30 0.28
N LEU A 46 43.25 -5.15 -0.25
CA LEU A 46 43.64 -6.30 -1.09
C LEU A 46 44.22 -5.88 -2.46
N ALA A 47 43.89 -4.68 -2.94
CA ALA A 47 44.40 -4.16 -4.21
C ALA A 47 45.92 -3.98 -4.22
N ASP A 48 46.54 -3.73 -3.06
CA ASP A 48 48.00 -3.63 -2.91
C ASP A 48 48.74 -4.93 -3.32
N GLY A 49 48.07 -6.08 -3.31
CA GLY A 49 48.67 -7.37 -3.73
C GLY A 49 48.43 -7.76 -5.19
N LEU A 50 47.56 -7.05 -5.92
CA LEU A 50 47.03 -7.49 -7.23
C LEU A 50 47.48 -6.62 -8.42
N VAL A 51 47.80 -5.34 -8.20
CA VAL A 51 48.12 -4.39 -9.28
C VAL A 51 49.58 -3.92 -9.14
N PRO A 52 50.41 -4.01 -10.19
CA PRO A 52 51.78 -3.49 -10.15
C PRO A 52 51.83 -1.98 -9.93
N ASP A 53 52.65 -1.52 -8.98
CA ASP A 53 52.76 -0.12 -8.52
C ASP A 53 53.22 0.91 -9.59
N LEU A 54 53.59 0.46 -10.79
CA LEU A 54 54.35 1.28 -11.76
C LEU A 54 53.50 2.22 -12.62
N LEU A 55 52.16 2.16 -12.55
CA LEU A 55 51.26 2.91 -13.45
C LEU A 55 50.29 3.86 -12.73
N LEU A 56 50.32 3.93 -11.39
CA LEU A 56 49.32 4.66 -10.62
C LEU A 56 49.87 5.97 -10.02
N PRO A 57 49.10 7.08 -10.06
CA PRO A 57 49.45 8.32 -9.38
C PRO A 57 49.64 8.11 -7.88
N ASP A 58 50.67 8.75 -7.32
CA ASP A 58 50.92 8.73 -5.88
C ASP A 58 50.04 9.75 -5.17
N ILE A 59 49.07 9.28 -4.40
CA ILE A 59 48.19 10.15 -3.62
C ILE A 59 48.78 10.30 -2.22
N SER A 60 49.01 11.55 -1.80
CA SER A 60 49.56 11.84 -0.47
C SER A 60 48.59 11.43 0.64
N VAL A 61 49.15 10.94 1.74
CA VAL A 61 48.39 10.57 2.95
C VAL A 61 47.63 11.80 3.48
N ASP A 62 48.26 12.98 3.47
CA ASP A 62 47.65 14.23 3.93
C ASP A 62 46.39 14.61 3.13
N THR A 63 46.39 14.37 1.81
CA THR A 63 45.22 14.63 0.96
C THR A 63 44.08 13.67 1.29
N LEU A 64 44.36 12.38 1.43
CA LEU A 64 43.36 11.39 1.83
C LEU A 64 42.81 11.66 3.23
N GLU A 65 43.68 11.96 4.19
CA GLU A 65 43.29 12.32 5.55
C GLU A 65 42.36 13.54 5.55
N THR A 66 42.71 14.59 4.80
CA THR A 66 41.89 15.81 4.71
C THR A 66 40.51 15.50 4.14
N LEU A 67 40.43 14.77 3.02
CA LEU A 67 39.15 14.40 2.40
C LEU A 67 38.29 13.52 3.31
N LEU A 68 38.88 12.49 3.92
CA LEU A 68 38.17 11.59 4.83
C LEU A 68 37.67 12.30 6.09
N ARG A 69 38.45 13.24 6.65
CA ARG A 69 38.02 14.08 7.78
C ARG A 69 36.86 14.99 7.40
N ILE A 70 36.91 15.64 6.24
CA ILE A 70 35.82 16.51 5.74
C ILE A 70 34.53 15.70 5.56
N ILE A 71 34.61 14.53 4.92
CA ILE A 71 33.45 13.65 4.73
C ILE A 71 32.92 13.20 6.09
N SER A 72 33.77 12.71 6.98
CA SER A 72 33.34 12.22 8.30
C SER A 72 32.64 13.32 9.13
N SER A 73 33.22 14.51 9.24
CA SER A 73 32.63 15.57 10.07
C SER A 73 31.34 16.13 9.48
N SER A 74 31.27 16.33 8.17
CA SER A 74 30.09 16.89 7.50
C SER A 74 28.92 15.91 7.40
N MET A 75 29.19 14.63 7.17
CA MET A 75 28.14 13.63 6.94
C MET A 75 27.28 13.35 8.16
N LEU A 76 27.85 13.38 9.37
CA LEU A 76 27.06 13.21 10.60
C LEU A 76 26.08 14.38 10.79
N VAL A 77 26.54 15.61 10.55
CA VAL A 77 25.70 16.82 10.65
C VAL A 77 24.57 16.77 9.63
N ILE A 78 24.88 16.42 8.37
CA ILE A 78 23.87 16.29 7.31
C ILE A 78 22.89 15.14 7.63
N ALA A 79 23.36 14.02 8.19
CA ALA A 79 22.49 12.93 8.61
C ALA A 79 21.51 13.36 9.73
N VAL A 80 21.99 14.07 10.74
CA VAL A 80 21.15 14.62 11.84
C VAL A 80 20.14 15.62 11.28
N PHE A 81 20.59 16.54 10.43
CA PHE A 81 19.70 17.49 9.75
C PHE A 81 18.64 16.78 8.90
N ALA A 82 19.03 15.73 8.19
CA ALA A 82 18.12 14.97 7.34
C ALA A 82 17.07 14.21 8.16
N ALA A 83 17.48 13.57 9.25
CA ALA A 83 16.57 12.89 10.17
C ALA A 83 15.59 13.89 10.84
N GLY A 84 16.07 15.04 11.29
CA GLY A 84 15.23 16.10 11.87
C GLY A 84 14.25 16.71 10.87
N SER A 85 14.67 16.88 9.61
CA SER A 85 13.80 17.36 8.52
C SER A 85 12.73 16.33 8.17
N MET A 86 13.05 15.04 8.14
CA MET A 86 12.06 13.97 7.96
C MET A 86 11.05 13.95 9.10
N LEU A 87 11.51 13.99 10.36
CA LEU A 87 10.62 14.01 11.51
C LEU A 87 9.65 15.21 11.46
N SER A 88 10.17 16.39 11.11
CA SER A 88 9.35 17.61 10.93
C SER A 88 8.34 17.46 9.80
N ALA A 89 8.76 16.91 8.65
CA ALA A 89 7.86 16.66 7.52
C ALA A 89 6.78 15.62 7.86
N TYR A 90 7.11 14.57 8.61
CA TYR A 90 6.16 13.56 9.08
C TYR A 90 5.18 14.11 10.12
N ALA A 91 5.67 14.94 11.05
CA ALA A 91 4.81 15.64 12.00
C ALA A 91 3.83 16.57 11.28
N SER A 92 4.30 17.32 10.28
CA SER A 92 3.46 18.18 9.44
C SER A 92 2.47 17.37 8.60
N ALA A 93 2.88 16.24 8.01
CA ALA A 93 1.96 15.37 7.30
C ALA A 93 0.89 14.78 8.25
N GLY A 94 1.26 14.43 9.48
CA GLY A 94 0.36 13.88 10.49
C GLY A 94 -0.71 14.86 11.00
N THR A 95 -0.58 16.17 10.77
CA THR A 95 -1.68 17.11 11.09
C THR A 95 -2.84 16.99 10.11
N VAL A 96 -2.55 16.63 8.85
CA VAL A 96 -3.54 16.51 7.77
C VAL A 96 -3.90 15.05 7.44
N ALA A 97 -2.93 14.14 7.50
CA ALA A 97 -3.09 12.72 7.20
C ALA A 97 -3.47 11.92 8.45
N THR A 98 -4.33 10.91 8.30
CA THR A 98 -4.65 10.00 9.41
C THR A 98 -3.46 9.06 9.72
N PRO A 99 -3.36 8.48 10.92
CA PRO A 99 -2.26 7.56 11.26
C PRO A 99 -2.07 6.42 10.25
N ARG A 100 -3.16 5.97 9.63
CA ARG A 100 -3.17 4.92 8.60
C ARG A 100 -2.64 5.43 7.25
N ALA A 101 -3.00 6.64 6.85
CA ALA A 101 -2.44 7.29 5.67
C ALA A 101 -0.95 7.62 5.86
N LEU A 102 -0.56 8.03 7.07
CA LEU A 102 0.83 8.31 7.41
C LEU A 102 1.70 7.05 7.28
N ALA A 103 1.21 5.87 7.67
CA ALA A 103 1.94 4.60 7.46
C ALA A 103 2.29 4.34 5.99
N VAL A 104 1.43 4.74 5.03
CA VAL A 104 1.68 4.61 3.58
C VAL A 104 2.70 5.65 3.08
N VAL A 105 2.82 6.79 3.74
CA VAL A 105 3.79 7.85 3.38
C VAL A 105 5.15 7.56 4.02
N LEU A 106 5.19 7.02 5.24
CA LEU A 106 6.40 6.68 5.99
C LEU A 106 7.19 5.52 5.36
N SER A 107 6.56 4.71 4.51
CA SER A 107 7.26 3.70 3.70
C SER A 107 8.05 4.30 2.53
N ASP A 108 8.20 5.64 2.46
CA ASP A 108 9.00 6.29 1.43
C ASP A 108 10.49 5.93 1.54
N ASP A 109 10.88 5.00 0.69
CA ASP A 109 12.21 4.44 0.65
C ASP A 109 13.32 5.47 0.39
N VAL A 110 13.03 6.56 -0.33
CA VAL A 110 14.09 7.48 -0.81
C VAL A 110 14.64 8.38 0.28
N SER A 111 13.77 8.85 1.18
CA SER A 111 14.21 9.59 2.35
C SER A 111 15.12 8.71 3.22
N GLN A 112 14.72 7.46 3.44
CA GLN A 112 15.51 6.47 4.16
C GLN A 112 16.84 6.17 3.45
N TYR A 113 16.85 6.06 2.11
CA TYR A 113 18.08 5.86 1.33
C TYR A 113 19.05 7.01 1.50
N ALA A 114 18.60 8.27 1.44
CA ALA A 114 19.47 9.42 1.63
C ALA A 114 20.12 9.43 3.02
N LEU A 115 19.33 9.22 4.08
CA LEU A 115 19.86 9.10 5.45
C LEU A 115 20.86 7.94 5.57
N SER A 116 20.54 6.80 4.97
CA SER A 116 21.43 5.63 4.93
C SER A 116 22.76 5.94 4.26
N THR A 117 22.74 6.66 3.13
CA THR A 117 23.93 7.08 2.40
C THR A 117 24.79 8.01 3.24
N PHE A 118 24.20 9.00 3.93
CA PHE A 118 24.97 9.93 4.77
C PHE A 118 25.62 9.22 5.96
N ILE A 119 24.89 8.35 6.65
CA ILE A 119 25.43 7.53 7.76
C ILE A 119 26.52 6.57 7.24
N GLY A 120 26.30 5.95 6.08
CA GLY A 120 27.26 5.05 5.46
C GLY A 120 28.55 5.77 5.04
N ALA A 121 28.45 6.99 4.51
CA ALA A 121 29.60 7.82 4.15
C ALA A 121 30.37 8.32 5.39
N PHE A 122 29.67 8.64 6.48
CA PHE A 122 30.27 8.95 7.77
C PHE A 122 31.10 7.78 8.31
N ILE A 123 30.51 6.59 8.37
CA ILE A 123 31.18 5.37 8.85
C ILE A 123 32.35 5.00 7.94
N PHE A 124 32.15 5.05 6.62
CA PHE A 124 33.23 4.89 5.65
C PHE A 124 34.40 5.83 5.95
N GLY A 125 34.13 7.12 6.12
CA GLY A 125 35.14 8.13 6.41
C GLY A 125 35.95 7.81 7.67
N ILE A 126 35.29 7.43 8.77
CA ILE A 126 35.97 7.07 10.02
C ILE A 126 36.81 5.81 9.86
N VAL A 127 36.24 4.73 9.29
CA VAL A 127 36.93 3.44 9.16
C VAL A 127 38.14 3.58 8.23
N ALA A 128 37.97 4.25 7.09
CA ALA A 128 39.04 4.52 6.14
C ALA A 128 40.13 5.41 6.78
N LEU A 129 39.75 6.43 7.56
CA LEU A 129 40.70 7.30 8.24
C LEU A 129 41.52 6.53 9.29
N ILE A 130 40.87 5.69 10.10
CA ILE A 130 41.55 4.83 11.08
C ILE A 130 42.52 3.89 10.36
N ALA A 131 42.10 3.26 9.27
CA ALA A 131 42.96 2.37 8.49
C ALA A 131 44.16 3.10 7.86
N LEU A 132 43.94 4.31 7.33
CA LEU A 132 44.99 5.15 6.77
C LEU A 132 46.01 5.59 7.82
N MET A 133 45.54 6.03 9.00
CA MET A 133 46.41 6.47 10.10
C MET A 133 47.22 5.32 10.71
N ASN A 134 46.74 4.07 10.62
CA ASN A 134 47.48 2.88 11.04
C ASN A 134 48.44 2.35 9.96
N GLY A 135 48.58 3.04 8.82
CA GLY A 135 49.51 2.66 7.76
C GLY A 135 49.10 1.40 6.99
N LEU A 136 47.80 1.06 6.98
CA LEU A 136 47.30 -0.17 6.35
C LEU A 136 47.25 -0.13 4.81
N TYR A 137 47.64 0.99 4.18
CA TYR A 137 47.59 1.18 2.73
C TYR A 137 48.96 1.52 2.13
N GLY A 138 49.34 0.72 1.13
CA GLY A 138 50.44 1.00 0.20
C GLY A 138 50.07 2.05 -0.85
N ARG A 139 50.91 2.19 -1.88
CA ARG A 139 50.70 3.20 -2.94
C ARG A 139 49.42 2.93 -3.74
N THR A 140 49.25 1.68 -4.16
CA THR A 140 48.10 1.21 -4.93
C THR A 140 46.80 1.32 -4.12
N GLY A 141 46.83 0.93 -2.85
CA GLY A 141 45.71 1.01 -1.91
C GLY A 141 45.28 2.44 -1.63
N ARG A 142 46.22 3.39 -1.53
CA ARG A 142 45.91 4.83 -1.42
C ARG A 142 45.23 5.36 -2.67
N PHE A 143 45.69 4.99 -3.86
CA PHE A 143 45.04 5.40 -5.10
C PHE A 143 43.62 4.81 -5.21
N ALA A 144 43.44 3.53 -4.87
CA ALA A 144 42.12 2.89 -4.83
C ALA A 144 41.20 3.56 -3.80
N LEU A 145 41.73 3.87 -2.61
CA LEU A 145 40.99 4.59 -1.57
C LEU A 145 40.56 5.98 -2.04
N PHE A 146 41.43 6.71 -2.74
CA PHE A 146 41.12 8.02 -3.30
C PHE A 146 39.96 7.95 -4.30
N LEU A 147 39.98 7.01 -5.24
CA LEU A 147 38.88 6.81 -6.19
C LEU A 147 37.58 6.42 -5.47
N LEU A 148 37.67 5.57 -4.45
CA LEU A 148 36.51 5.19 -3.64
C LEU A 148 35.96 6.39 -2.87
N THR A 149 36.81 7.23 -2.30
CA THR A 149 36.43 8.47 -1.61
C THR A 149 35.72 9.44 -2.57
N LEU A 150 36.23 9.61 -3.80
CA LEU A 150 35.57 10.43 -4.82
C LEU A 150 34.21 9.87 -5.23
N LEU A 151 34.11 8.54 -5.39
CA LEU A 151 32.84 7.88 -5.69
C LEU A 151 31.82 8.09 -4.57
N VAL A 152 32.21 7.86 -3.31
CA VAL A 152 31.36 8.09 -2.14
C VAL A 152 30.92 9.56 -2.09
N PHE A 153 31.83 10.50 -2.34
CA PHE A 153 31.50 11.92 -2.37
C PHE A 153 30.47 12.25 -3.46
N ALA A 154 30.64 11.73 -4.69
CA ALA A 154 29.68 11.91 -5.77
C ALA A 154 28.29 11.33 -5.43
N VAL A 155 28.26 10.13 -4.84
CA VAL A 155 27.02 9.47 -4.39
C VAL A 155 26.32 10.30 -3.30
N VAL A 156 27.08 10.86 -2.36
CA VAL A 156 26.56 11.77 -1.32
C VAL A 156 25.93 13.01 -1.93
N VAL A 157 26.62 13.69 -2.85
CA VAL A 157 26.13 14.92 -3.50
C VAL A 157 24.82 14.63 -4.26
N LEU A 158 24.80 13.56 -5.07
CA LEU A 158 23.59 13.17 -5.81
C LEU A 158 22.45 12.77 -4.87
N SER A 159 22.75 12.05 -3.79
CA SER A 159 21.77 11.68 -2.77
C SER A 159 21.19 12.91 -2.09
N PHE A 160 22.03 13.89 -1.75
CA PHE A 160 21.60 15.14 -1.14
C PHE A 160 20.68 15.96 -2.04
N VAL A 161 21.06 16.19 -3.30
CA VAL A 161 20.22 16.94 -4.25
C VAL A 161 18.87 16.24 -4.47
N THR A 162 18.89 14.92 -4.68
CA THR A 162 17.67 14.12 -4.86
C THR A 162 16.78 14.14 -3.62
N TRP A 163 17.38 14.12 -2.44
CA TRP A 163 16.70 14.15 -1.17
C TRP A 163 16.01 15.49 -0.89
N VAL A 164 16.72 16.61 -1.08
CA VAL A 164 16.16 17.96 -0.90
C VAL A 164 14.91 18.14 -1.78
N ASP A 165 15.02 17.76 -3.05
CA ASP A 165 13.93 17.86 -4.02
C ASP A 165 12.71 17.01 -3.63
N ARG A 166 12.93 15.87 -2.95
CA ARG A 166 11.85 14.98 -2.49
C ARG A 166 11.22 15.42 -1.18
N ILE A 167 12.00 15.87 -0.19
CA ILE A 167 11.43 16.43 1.05
C ILE A 167 10.57 17.65 0.75
N ALA A 168 11.02 18.53 -0.16
CA ALA A 168 10.24 19.68 -0.61
C ALA A 168 8.85 19.30 -1.17
N ARG A 169 8.67 18.05 -1.61
CA ARG A 169 7.40 17.51 -2.13
C ARG A 169 6.62 16.66 -1.12
N LEU A 170 7.26 16.18 -0.04
CA LEU A 170 6.61 15.32 0.97
C LEU A 170 5.51 16.07 1.74
N GLY A 171 5.70 17.37 2.00
CA GLY A 171 4.74 18.20 2.74
C GLY A 171 3.43 18.53 2.01
N ARG A 172 3.24 18.07 0.76
CA ARG A 172 1.99 18.30 0.01
C ARG A 172 1.02 17.15 0.24
N VAL A 173 -0.11 17.46 0.88
CA VAL A 173 -1.26 16.56 1.14
C VAL A 173 -1.67 15.75 -0.11
N THR A 174 -1.55 16.35 -1.30
CA THR A 174 -1.78 15.71 -2.60
C THR A 174 -0.95 14.44 -2.80
N ASN A 175 0.31 14.40 -2.35
CA ASN A 175 1.17 13.22 -2.47
C ASN A 175 0.68 12.06 -1.60
N THR A 176 0.14 12.35 -0.41
CA THR A 176 -0.47 11.33 0.47
C THR A 176 -1.68 10.69 -0.20
N ILE A 177 -2.60 11.52 -0.73
CA ILE A 177 -3.80 11.03 -1.42
C ILE A 177 -3.41 10.16 -2.61
N SER A 178 -2.48 10.61 -3.47
CA SER A 178 -2.04 9.84 -4.63
C SER A 178 -1.39 8.51 -4.25
N ARG A 179 -0.65 8.44 -3.14
CA ARG A 179 -0.05 7.18 -2.66
C ARG A 179 -1.09 6.20 -2.13
N VAL A 180 -2.04 6.67 -1.31
CA VAL A 180 -3.13 5.82 -0.82
C VAL A 180 -4.01 5.38 -2.00
N GLU A 181 -4.30 6.27 -2.96
CA GLU A 181 -5.01 5.94 -4.20
C GLU A 181 -4.27 4.85 -4.99
N ALA A 182 -2.94 4.94 -5.16
CA ALA A 182 -2.17 3.93 -5.87
C ALA A 182 -2.22 2.55 -5.18
N VAL A 183 -2.14 2.52 -3.85
CA VAL A 183 -2.25 1.28 -3.08
C VAL A 183 -3.66 0.70 -3.16
N ALA A 184 -4.70 1.53 -3.00
CA ALA A 184 -6.10 1.12 -3.17
C ALA A 184 -6.38 0.58 -4.57
N ALA A 185 -5.83 1.23 -5.60
CA ALA A 185 -5.98 0.83 -6.99
C ALA A 185 -5.42 -0.58 -7.22
N ARG A 186 -4.25 -0.91 -6.64
CA ARG A 186 -3.66 -2.25 -6.79
C ARG A 186 -4.59 -3.35 -6.27
N ALA A 187 -5.09 -3.20 -5.05
CA ALA A 187 -6.00 -4.19 -4.46
C ALA A 187 -7.35 -4.28 -5.20
N LEU A 188 -7.91 -3.15 -5.64
CA LEU A 188 -9.15 -3.12 -6.42
C LEU A 188 -8.99 -3.77 -7.80
N LEU A 189 -7.93 -3.42 -8.53
CA LEU A 189 -7.65 -3.97 -9.86
C LEU A 189 -7.34 -5.47 -9.80
N ASP A 190 -6.64 -5.91 -8.76
CA ASP A 190 -6.43 -7.33 -8.53
C ASP A 190 -7.76 -8.09 -8.38
N ARG A 191 -8.71 -7.49 -7.64
CA ARG A 191 -10.04 -8.06 -7.50
C ARG A 191 -10.89 -7.95 -8.77
N ALA A 192 -10.67 -6.96 -9.62
CA ALA A 192 -11.31 -6.87 -10.93
C ALA A 192 -10.94 -8.07 -11.81
N GLN A 193 -9.64 -8.38 -11.86
CA GLN A 193 -9.11 -9.51 -12.63
C GLN A 193 -9.52 -10.86 -12.02
N ARG A 194 -9.54 -10.92 -10.69
CA ARG A 194 -9.85 -12.13 -9.90
C ARG A 194 -10.99 -11.85 -8.89
N PRO A 195 -12.27 -11.75 -9.32
CA PRO A 195 -13.39 -11.38 -8.45
C PRO A 195 -13.53 -12.24 -7.20
N THR A 196 -13.18 -13.53 -7.34
CA THR A 196 -13.22 -14.57 -6.32
C THR A 196 -11.81 -15.01 -5.91
N LEU A 197 -10.79 -14.17 -6.13
CA LEU A 197 -9.37 -14.48 -5.91
C LEU A 197 -8.86 -15.74 -6.65
N GLY A 198 -9.50 -16.09 -7.77
CA GLY A 198 -9.17 -17.26 -8.57
C GLY A 198 -9.89 -18.54 -8.15
N ALA A 199 -10.80 -18.46 -7.17
CA ALA A 199 -11.67 -19.55 -6.76
C ALA A 199 -13.01 -19.57 -7.53
N LEU A 200 -13.88 -20.52 -7.24
CA LEU A 200 -15.25 -20.54 -7.76
C LEU A 200 -16.12 -19.46 -7.08
N PRO A 201 -17.19 -18.98 -7.74
CA PRO A 201 -18.19 -18.14 -7.08
C PRO A 201 -18.89 -18.85 -5.92
N LEU A 202 -19.17 -18.08 -4.88
CA LEU A 202 -20.02 -18.51 -3.77
C LEU A 202 -21.41 -18.92 -4.28
N VAL A 203 -21.94 -20.02 -3.74
CA VAL A 203 -23.29 -20.51 -4.06
C VAL A 203 -24.15 -20.39 -2.82
N SER A 204 -25.39 -19.96 -3.01
CA SER A 204 -26.44 -19.91 -1.99
C SER A 204 -27.70 -20.57 -2.57
N PRO A 205 -28.43 -21.41 -1.82
CA PRO A 205 -28.15 -21.86 -0.46
C PRO A 205 -26.97 -22.83 -0.38
N GLU A 206 -26.36 -22.92 0.80
CA GLU A 206 -25.24 -23.83 1.04
C GLU A 206 -25.74 -25.28 1.26
N PRO A 207 -24.91 -26.28 0.96
CA PRO A 207 -25.26 -27.68 1.22
C PRO A 207 -25.55 -27.95 2.70
N ALA A 208 -26.57 -28.77 2.94
CA ALA A 208 -26.91 -29.24 4.29
C ALA A 208 -25.76 -30.06 4.88
N GLY A 209 -25.56 -29.98 6.20
CA GLY A 209 -24.49 -30.71 6.89
C GLY A 209 -23.10 -30.09 6.79
N SER A 210 -22.98 -28.83 6.32
CA SER A 210 -21.69 -28.13 6.33
C SER A 210 -21.21 -27.84 7.75
N VAL A 211 -19.90 -27.98 7.96
CA VAL A 211 -19.24 -27.69 9.24
C VAL A 211 -18.55 -26.33 9.16
N GLU A 212 -18.62 -25.58 10.24
CA GLU A 212 -18.06 -24.24 10.33
C GLU A 212 -16.59 -24.26 10.75
N VAL A 213 -15.77 -23.55 9.99
CA VAL A 213 -14.38 -23.22 10.34
C VAL A 213 -14.40 -21.89 11.08
N ARG A 214 -13.90 -21.90 12.31
CA ARG A 214 -13.84 -20.75 13.23
C ARG A 214 -12.42 -20.61 13.75
N SER A 215 -12.08 -19.45 14.31
CA SER A 215 -10.80 -19.20 14.97
C SER A 215 -11.05 -18.59 16.34
N ASP A 216 -10.27 -19.00 17.32
CA ASP A 216 -10.32 -18.43 18.68
C ASP A 216 -9.64 -17.07 18.78
N GLN A 217 -8.96 -16.63 17.72
CA GLN A 217 -8.28 -15.33 17.67
C GLN A 217 -9.27 -14.17 17.48
N VAL A 218 -8.90 -13.02 18.03
CA VAL A 218 -9.64 -11.76 17.86
C VAL A 218 -8.74 -10.75 17.12
N GLY A 219 -9.24 -10.22 16.01
CA GLY A 219 -8.48 -9.28 15.19
C GLY A 219 -9.06 -9.11 13.79
N TYR A 220 -8.31 -8.51 12.88
CA TYR A 220 -8.68 -8.38 11.47
C TYR A 220 -8.09 -9.51 10.64
N LEU A 221 -8.90 -10.11 9.77
CA LEU A 221 -8.41 -11.02 8.74
C LEU A 221 -7.54 -10.22 7.75
N GLN A 222 -6.24 -10.47 7.75
CA GLN A 222 -5.29 -9.77 6.88
C GLN A 222 -5.11 -10.49 5.54
N ARG A 223 -5.07 -11.82 5.57
CA ARG A 223 -4.81 -12.65 4.39
C ARG A 223 -5.39 -14.05 4.52
N ILE A 224 -5.71 -14.66 3.39
CA ILE A 224 -6.08 -16.07 3.30
C ILE A 224 -5.02 -16.77 2.45
N ASP A 225 -4.39 -17.82 2.97
CA ASP A 225 -3.52 -18.69 2.17
C ASP A 225 -4.37 -19.65 1.35
N LEU A 226 -4.88 -19.16 0.21
CA LEU A 226 -5.74 -19.95 -0.69
C LEU A 226 -5.04 -21.19 -1.24
N GLY A 227 -3.71 -21.17 -1.37
CA GLY A 227 -2.95 -22.33 -1.81
C GLY A 227 -2.95 -23.44 -0.77
N ALA A 228 -2.67 -23.09 0.49
CA ALA A 228 -2.74 -24.04 1.60
C ALA A 228 -4.17 -24.54 1.82
N LEU A 229 -5.17 -23.66 1.76
CA LEU A 229 -6.57 -24.02 1.94
C LEU A 229 -7.07 -24.96 0.83
N GLN A 230 -6.70 -24.72 -0.43
CA GLN A 230 -7.01 -25.62 -1.55
C GLN A 230 -6.38 -27.00 -1.33
N LEU A 231 -5.10 -27.07 -0.96
CA LEU A 231 -4.42 -28.34 -0.72
C LEU A 231 -5.09 -29.16 0.39
N LEU A 232 -5.48 -28.51 1.49
CA LEU A 232 -6.23 -29.16 2.57
C LEU A 232 -7.58 -29.69 2.08
N ALA A 233 -8.29 -28.90 1.25
CA ALA A 233 -9.57 -29.29 0.69
C ALA A 233 -9.46 -30.47 -0.29
N GLU A 234 -8.40 -30.50 -1.12
CA GLU A 234 -8.10 -31.62 -2.03
C GLU A 234 -7.77 -32.90 -1.25
N MET A 235 -6.90 -32.82 -0.24
CA MET A 235 -6.49 -33.97 0.57
C MET A 235 -7.65 -34.61 1.34
N ALA A 236 -8.59 -33.80 1.79
CA ALA A 236 -9.78 -34.26 2.50
C ALA A 236 -10.99 -34.51 1.56
N GLU A 237 -10.82 -34.32 0.25
CA GLU A 237 -11.89 -34.43 -0.77
C GLU A 237 -13.15 -33.62 -0.45
N VAL A 238 -12.99 -32.46 0.20
CA VAL A 238 -14.07 -31.55 0.59
C VAL A 238 -14.14 -30.31 -0.31
N GLN A 239 -15.21 -29.55 -0.16
CA GLN A 239 -15.43 -28.24 -0.75
C GLN A 239 -15.50 -27.19 0.37
N VAL A 240 -15.00 -25.99 0.10
CA VAL A 240 -14.89 -24.91 1.10
C VAL A 240 -15.53 -23.62 0.59
N SER A 241 -16.50 -23.10 1.34
CA SER A 241 -17.15 -21.79 1.16
C SER A 241 -16.53 -20.79 2.12
N VAL A 242 -15.67 -19.90 1.63
CA VAL A 242 -15.07 -18.83 2.44
C VAL A 242 -16.12 -17.75 2.68
N ARG A 243 -16.35 -17.40 3.95
CA ARG A 243 -17.37 -16.43 4.39
C ARG A 243 -16.79 -15.09 4.81
N SER A 244 -15.59 -15.11 5.39
CA SER A 244 -14.88 -13.91 5.81
C SER A 244 -13.76 -13.58 4.82
N LEU A 245 -13.81 -12.37 4.25
CA LEU A 245 -12.77 -11.83 3.37
C LEU A 245 -11.77 -10.97 4.16
N PRO A 246 -10.55 -10.76 3.63
CA PRO A 246 -9.62 -9.79 4.20
C PRO A 246 -10.28 -8.44 4.49
N GLY A 247 -9.98 -7.88 5.67
CA GLY A 247 -10.64 -6.70 6.23
C GLY A 247 -11.75 -6.99 7.23
N ALA A 248 -12.28 -8.21 7.27
CA ALA A 248 -13.29 -8.61 8.25
C ALA A 248 -12.70 -8.65 9.67
N PHE A 249 -13.44 -8.11 10.64
CA PHE A 249 -13.13 -8.27 12.05
C PHE A 249 -13.61 -9.65 12.54
N ILE A 250 -12.67 -10.48 12.97
CA ILE A 250 -12.84 -11.86 13.39
C ILE A 250 -12.95 -11.96 14.91
N THR A 251 -13.87 -12.82 15.34
CA THR A 251 -14.12 -13.23 16.73
C THR A 251 -14.40 -14.74 16.73
N PRO A 252 -14.35 -15.43 17.88
CA PRO A 252 -14.73 -16.86 17.97
C PRO A 252 -16.15 -17.16 17.45
N SER A 253 -17.03 -16.17 17.53
CA SER A 253 -18.40 -16.26 17.02
C SER A 253 -18.51 -16.13 15.50
N ARG A 254 -17.49 -15.60 14.80
CA ARG A 254 -17.53 -15.34 13.36
C ARG A 254 -17.01 -16.53 12.56
N VAL A 255 -17.79 -16.95 11.59
CA VAL A 255 -17.43 -18.04 10.68
C VAL A 255 -16.41 -17.55 9.64
N LEU A 256 -15.27 -18.24 9.55
CA LEU A 256 -14.25 -18.01 8.52
C LEU A 256 -14.65 -18.66 7.21
N ALA A 257 -15.01 -19.93 7.27
CA ALA A 257 -15.44 -20.74 6.14
C ALA A 257 -16.44 -21.82 6.57
N ARG A 258 -17.11 -22.43 5.59
CA ARG A 258 -17.94 -23.62 5.74
C ARG A 258 -17.47 -24.72 4.82
N VAL A 259 -17.50 -25.96 5.30
CA VAL A 259 -16.87 -27.10 4.63
C VAL A 259 -17.89 -28.23 4.50
N TRP A 260 -17.96 -28.88 3.34
CA TRP A 260 -18.83 -30.04 3.10
C TRP A 260 -18.17 -31.03 2.13
N GLY A 261 -18.56 -32.29 2.21
CA GLY A 261 -18.02 -33.38 1.37
C GLY A 261 -18.33 -34.76 1.95
N GLU A 262 -18.11 -35.81 1.17
CA GLU A 262 -18.52 -37.19 1.49
C GLU A 262 -17.43 -38.03 2.19
N ALA A 263 -16.20 -37.52 2.30
CA ALA A 263 -15.09 -38.25 2.90
C ALA A 263 -15.14 -38.26 4.44
N ALA A 264 -14.46 -39.24 5.05
CA ALA A 264 -14.37 -39.41 6.50
C ALA A 264 -13.92 -38.10 7.18
N TRP A 265 -14.82 -37.52 7.97
CA TRP A 265 -14.61 -36.24 8.61
C TRP A 265 -13.48 -36.30 9.64
N ASP A 266 -12.34 -35.68 9.33
CA ASP A 266 -11.21 -35.48 10.25
C ASP A 266 -11.58 -34.38 11.27
N PRO A 267 -11.66 -34.68 12.58
CA PRO A 267 -11.98 -33.70 13.62
C PRO A 267 -11.02 -32.50 13.67
N ASP A 268 -9.76 -32.66 13.25
CA ASP A 268 -8.74 -31.61 13.30
C ASP A 268 -8.72 -30.73 12.04
N LEU A 269 -9.45 -31.13 10.99
CA LEU A 269 -9.50 -30.42 9.71
C LEU A 269 -9.97 -28.96 9.84
N PRO A 270 -11.03 -28.62 10.61
CA PRO A 270 -11.46 -27.24 10.78
C PRO A 270 -10.37 -26.35 11.37
N GLN A 271 -9.63 -26.85 12.36
CA GLN A 271 -8.56 -26.09 12.99
C GLN A 271 -7.40 -25.85 12.01
N ARG A 272 -6.98 -26.88 11.29
CA ARG A 272 -5.93 -26.76 10.25
C ARG A 272 -6.34 -25.80 9.13
N MET A 273 -7.63 -25.78 8.77
CA MET A 273 -8.16 -24.81 7.81
C MET A 273 -8.18 -23.40 8.41
N ALA A 274 -8.55 -23.23 9.67
CA ALA A 274 -8.51 -21.94 10.37
C ALA A 274 -7.10 -21.34 10.39
N ASP A 275 -6.05 -22.15 10.52
CA ASP A 275 -4.65 -21.71 10.52
C ASP A 275 -4.17 -21.15 9.16
N THR A 276 -4.94 -21.34 8.09
CA THR A 276 -4.70 -20.72 6.77
C THR A 276 -5.19 -19.27 6.69
N PHE A 277 -5.96 -18.81 7.68
CA PHE A 277 -6.46 -17.44 7.81
C PHE A 277 -5.52 -16.65 8.72
N LEU A 278 -4.78 -15.71 8.14
CA LEU A 278 -3.88 -14.85 8.91
C LEU A 278 -4.68 -13.72 9.56
N ILE A 279 -4.81 -13.77 10.88
CA ILE A 279 -5.47 -12.75 11.70
C ILE A 279 -4.41 -11.91 12.39
N GLY A 280 -4.59 -10.59 12.38
CA GLY A 280 -3.69 -9.66 13.06
C GLY A 280 -4.41 -8.47 13.66
N GLU A 281 -3.69 -7.61 14.39
CA GLU A 281 -4.30 -6.51 15.17
C GLU A 281 -4.97 -5.43 14.33
N GLY A 282 -4.54 -5.25 13.07
CA GLY A 282 -5.03 -4.19 12.18
C GLY A 282 -5.22 -4.67 10.74
N ARG A 283 -5.95 -3.88 9.95
CA ARG A 283 -6.13 -4.13 8.51
C ARG A 283 -4.83 -3.85 7.74
N THR A 284 -4.64 -4.56 6.64
CA THR A 284 -3.50 -4.43 5.71
C THR A 284 -3.99 -4.11 4.32
N PHE A 285 -3.26 -3.30 3.55
CA PHE A 285 -3.72 -2.85 2.24
C PHE A 285 -3.66 -3.92 1.14
N ASP A 286 -2.75 -4.90 1.25
CA ASP A 286 -2.40 -5.79 0.13
C ASP A 286 -3.58 -6.62 -0.39
N ASP A 287 -4.35 -7.21 0.53
CA ASP A 287 -5.46 -8.12 0.19
C ASP A 287 -6.85 -7.53 0.50
N ASP A 288 -6.90 -6.30 1.04
CA ASP A 288 -8.12 -5.60 1.44
C ASP A 288 -8.41 -4.38 0.54
N PRO A 289 -9.17 -4.56 -0.56
CA PRO A 289 -9.51 -3.47 -1.48
C PRO A 289 -10.40 -2.39 -0.86
N ARG A 290 -11.08 -2.70 0.26
CA ARG A 290 -11.95 -1.75 0.97
C ARG A 290 -11.14 -0.79 1.85
N PHE A 291 -10.02 -1.25 2.40
CA PHE A 291 -9.25 -0.46 3.37
C PHE A 291 -8.67 0.82 2.76
N GLY A 292 -8.19 0.76 1.52
CA GLY A 292 -7.74 1.94 0.80
C GLY A 292 -8.83 3.00 0.63
N LEU A 293 -10.08 2.58 0.38
CA LEU A 293 -11.23 3.49 0.29
C LEU A 293 -11.54 4.14 1.63
N VAL A 294 -11.54 3.35 2.71
CA VAL A 294 -11.74 3.85 4.08
C VAL A 294 -10.67 4.88 4.45
N VAL A 295 -9.39 4.61 4.16
CA VAL A 295 -8.30 5.54 4.50
C VAL A 295 -8.40 6.84 3.70
N LEU A 296 -8.75 6.79 2.41
CA LEU A 296 -9.05 8.00 1.64
C LEU A 296 -10.23 8.77 2.24
N SER A 297 -11.28 8.05 2.66
CA SER A 297 -12.47 8.62 3.30
C SER A 297 -12.12 9.34 4.59
N GLU A 298 -11.29 8.72 5.43
CA GLU A 298 -10.74 9.32 6.65
C GLU A 298 -9.93 10.60 6.39
N ILE A 299 -9.11 10.65 5.33
CA ILE A 299 -8.37 11.87 4.95
C ILE A 299 -9.34 13.00 4.62
N ALA A 300 -10.38 12.72 3.83
CA ALA A 300 -11.39 13.72 3.49
C ALA A 300 -12.18 14.20 4.71
N SER A 301 -12.64 13.27 5.56
CA SER A 301 -13.32 13.59 6.81
C SER A 301 -12.44 14.43 7.75
N ARG A 302 -11.14 14.13 7.85
CA ARG A 302 -10.19 14.94 8.62
C ARG A 302 -10.05 16.34 8.05
N ALA A 303 -9.96 16.48 6.73
CA ALA A 303 -9.89 17.77 6.05
C ALA A 303 -11.16 18.61 6.27
N LEU A 304 -12.33 17.97 6.33
CA LEU A 304 -13.62 18.62 6.59
C LEU A 304 -13.87 18.95 8.06
N SER A 305 -13.02 18.47 8.97
CA SER A 305 -13.17 18.75 10.39
C SER A 305 -13.05 20.24 10.70
N PRO A 306 -13.70 20.75 11.76
CA PRO A 306 -13.62 22.17 12.14
C PRO A 306 -12.19 22.69 12.37
N ALA A 307 -11.26 21.80 12.72
CA ALA A 307 -9.86 22.14 12.98
C ALA A 307 -9.04 22.39 11.70
N VAL A 308 -9.44 21.79 10.56
CA VAL A 308 -8.70 21.89 9.29
C VAL A 308 -9.49 22.76 8.28
N ASN A 309 -10.79 22.48 8.13
CA ASN A 309 -11.71 23.22 7.26
C ASN A 309 -11.21 23.41 5.81
N ASP A 310 -10.75 22.32 5.19
CA ASP A 310 -10.27 22.26 3.82
C ASP A 310 -11.19 21.40 2.92
N PRO A 311 -12.26 21.99 2.35
CA PRO A 311 -13.14 21.27 1.42
C PRO A 311 -12.45 20.91 0.10
N GLY A 312 -11.36 21.59 -0.27
CA GLY A 312 -10.60 21.31 -1.50
C GLY A 312 -9.96 19.92 -1.46
N THR A 313 -9.41 19.53 -0.31
CA THR A 313 -8.88 18.18 -0.10
C THR A 313 -9.96 17.11 -0.21
N ALA A 314 -11.15 17.32 0.36
CA ALA A 314 -12.27 16.39 0.22
C ALA A 314 -12.74 16.26 -1.23
N ILE A 315 -12.83 17.37 -1.97
CA ILE A 315 -13.14 17.38 -3.41
C ILE A 315 -12.10 16.58 -4.22
N HIS A 316 -10.82 16.66 -3.85
CA HIS A 316 -9.77 15.87 -4.48
C HIS A 316 -9.92 14.36 -4.18
N VAL A 317 -10.25 13.98 -2.94
CA VAL A 317 -10.56 12.59 -2.59
C VAL A 317 -11.75 12.06 -3.36
N ILE A 318 -12.84 12.83 -3.51
CA ILE A 318 -13.99 12.44 -4.36
C ILE A 318 -13.54 12.17 -5.81
N GLY A 319 -12.65 13.01 -6.33
CA GLY A 319 -12.03 12.77 -7.65
C GLY A 319 -11.22 11.46 -7.70
N SER A 320 -10.52 11.12 -6.62
CA SER A 320 -9.76 9.87 -6.48
C SER A 320 -10.68 8.66 -6.49
N PHE A 321 -11.81 8.70 -5.77
CA PHE A 321 -12.82 7.64 -5.83
C PHE A 321 -13.37 7.47 -7.25
N VAL A 322 -13.71 8.56 -7.94
CA VAL A 322 -14.19 8.47 -9.33
C VAL A 322 -13.15 7.78 -10.22
N ARG A 323 -11.86 8.12 -10.10
CA ARG A 323 -10.79 7.44 -10.86
C ARG A 323 -10.66 5.96 -10.50
N LEU A 324 -10.70 5.61 -9.21
CA LEU A 324 -10.59 4.24 -8.74
C LEU A 324 -11.71 3.36 -9.28
N PHE A 325 -12.96 3.79 -9.13
CA PHE A 325 -14.13 3.04 -9.60
C PHE A 325 -14.20 2.99 -11.14
N SER A 326 -13.79 4.04 -11.85
CA SER A 326 -13.71 4.01 -13.32
C SER A 326 -12.66 2.99 -13.81
N ARG A 327 -11.47 2.97 -13.21
CA ARG A 327 -10.43 1.97 -13.54
C ARG A 327 -10.88 0.56 -13.19
N TRP A 328 -11.57 0.39 -12.06
CA TRP A 328 -12.12 -0.90 -11.67
C TRP A 328 -13.19 -1.38 -12.65
N ALA A 329 -14.10 -0.50 -13.08
CA ALA A 329 -15.10 -0.80 -14.11
C ALA A 329 -14.48 -1.24 -15.43
N GLN A 330 -13.49 -0.48 -15.91
CA GLN A 330 -12.76 -0.80 -17.13
C GLN A 330 -12.08 -2.18 -17.03
N ALA A 331 -11.37 -2.47 -15.95
CA ALA A 331 -10.72 -3.76 -15.76
C ALA A 331 -11.71 -4.94 -15.69
N CYS A 332 -12.91 -4.72 -15.13
CA CYS A 332 -13.99 -5.70 -15.14
C CYS A 332 -14.56 -5.95 -16.54
N GLU A 333 -14.67 -4.93 -17.39
CA GLU A 333 -15.10 -5.07 -18.79
C GLU A 333 -14.04 -5.80 -19.63
N GLU A 334 -12.77 -5.41 -19.52
CA GLU A 334 -11.65 -6.06 -20.22
C GLU A 334 -11.58 -7.56 -19.89
N ARG A 335 -11.82 -7.92 -18.63
CA ARG A 335 -11.92 -9.31 -18.20
C ARG A 335 -13.10 -10.04 -18.85
N GLN A 336 -14.28 -9.43 -18.94
CA GLN A 336 -15.47 -10.04 -19.55
C GLN A 336 -15.30 -10.27 -21.06
N GLY A 337 -14.53 -9.41 -21.74
CA GLY A 337 -14.17 -9.58 -23.14
C GLY A 337 -13.08 -10.63 -23.40
N SER A 338 -12.44 -11.17 -22.36
CA SER A 338 -11.36 -12.16 -22.45
C SER A 338 -11.89 -13.60 -22.32
N ALA A 339 -11.12 -14.57 -22.83
CA ALA A 339 -11.49 -15.99 -22.73
C ALA A 339 -11.66 -16.44 -21.27
N PRO A 340 -12.61 -17.35 -20.95
CA PRO A 340 -12.82 -17.83 -19.59
C PRO A 340 -11.56 -18.48 -19.03
N VAL A 341 -10.97 -17.86 -18.01
CA VAL A 341 -9.84 -18.44 -17.28
C VAL A 341 -10.38 -19.52 -16.34
N SER A 342 -9.85 -20.74 -16.44
CA SER A 342 -10.17 -21.82 -15.51
C SER A 342 -9.86 -21.40 -14.07
N PRO A 343 -10.71 -21.75 -13.08
CA PRO A 343 -10.44 -21.39 -11.69
C PRO A 343 -9.10 -22.01 -11.27
N ARG A 344 -8.28 -21.22 -10.58
CA ARG A 344 -7.03 -21.69 -9.98
C ARG A 344 -7.29 -22.58 -8.76
N TYR A 345 -8.40 -22.35 -8.06
CA TYR A 345 -8.81 -23.08 -6.87
C TYR A 345 -10.22 -23.63 -7.08
N ASP A 346 -10.32 -24.91 -7.45
CA ASP A 346 -11.57 -25.56 -7.83
C ASP A 346 -12.34 -26.20 -6.65
N ARG A 347 -11.71 -26.31 -5.47
CA ARG A 347 -12.34 -26.75 -4.21
C ARG A 347 -12.82 -25.59 -3.35
N LEU A 348 -12.45 -24.36 -3.72
CA LEU A 348 -12.76 -23.15 -2.95
C LEU A 348 -13.86 -22.35 -3.63
N ARG A 349 -14.76 -21.78 -2.83
CA ARG A 349 -15.79 -20.84 -3.23
C ARG A 349 -15.67 -19.57 -2.43
N LEU A 350 -15.58 -18.42 -3.11
CA LEU A 350 -15.41 -17.12 -2.48
C LEU A 350 -16.49 -16.13 -2.96
N PRO A 351 -16.96 -15.21 -2.10
CA PRO A 351 -17.81 -14.11 -2.51
C PRO A 351 -17.04 -13.10 -3.35
N GLN A 352 -17.76 -12.45 -4.26
CA GLN A 352 -17.29 -11.22 -4.90
C GLN A 352 -17.50 -10.03 -3.97
N LEU A 353 -16.81 -8.92 -4.24
CA LEU A 353 -17.06 -7.68 -3.50
C LEU A 353 -18.45 -7.13 -3.84
N ALA A 354 -19.21 -6.75 -2.82
CA ALA A 354 -20.44 -6.01 -3.01
C ALA A 354 -20.11 -4.55 -3.37
N THR A 355 -20.70 -4.06 -4.47
CA THR A 355 -20.54 -2.67 -4.89
C THR A 355 -21.12 -1.69 -3.88
N ALA A 356 -22.23 -2.04 -3.22
CA ALA A 356 -22.83 -1.25 -2.15
C ALA A 356 -21.84 -0.96 -1.01
N ASP A 357 -21.21 -2.01 -0.48
CA ASP A 357 -20.19 -1.92 0.57
C ASP A 357 -19.01 -1.01 0.20
N LEU A 358 -18.52 -1.11 -1.04
CA LEU A 358 -17.41 -0.27 -1.52
C LEU A 358 -17.80 1.21 -1.59
N LEU A 359 -19.03 1.49 -2.03
CA LEU A 359 -19.54 2.85 -2.16
C LEU A 359 -19.85 3.46 -0.79
N GLU A 360 -20.33 2.64 0.15
CA GLU A 360 -20.53 3.04 1.54
C GLU A 360 -19.21 3.44 2.20
N ASP A 361 -18.19 2.57 2.15
CA ASP A 361 -16.85 2.84 2.69
C ASP A 361 -16.23 4.13 2.12
N ALA A 362 -16.45 4.38 0.82
CA ALA A 362 -15.90 5.53 0.13
C ALA A 362 -16.64 6.85 0.44
N PHE A 363 -17.98 6.85 0.43
CA PHE A 363 -18.74 8.11 0.35
C PHE A 363 -19.52 8.47 1.62
N GLN A 364 -19.87 7.51 2.49
CA GLN A 364 -20.80 7.76 3.59
C GLN A 364 -20.25 8.78 4.60
N ALA A 365 -18.99 8.64 5.01
CA ALA A 365 -18.38 9.57 5.95
C ALA A 365 -18.24 10.98 5.35
N LEU A 366 -17.85 11.09 4.07
CA LEU A 366 -17.78 12.38 3.37
C LEU A 366 -19.14 13.06 3.25
N ALA A 367 -20.18 12.28 2.96
CA ALA A 367 -21.55 12.78 2.85
C ALA A 367 -22.02 13.41 4.16
N ARG A 368 -21.72 12.77 5.29
CA ARG A 368 -22.02 13.29 6.63
C ARG A 368 -21.15 14.49 7.01
N ASP A 369 -19.84 14.35 6.89
CA ASP A 369 -18.88 15.34 7.41
C ASP A 369 -18.79 16.59 6.52
N GLY A 370 -19.05 16.44 5.21
CA GLY A 370 -19.09 17.53 4.24
C GLY A 370 -20.46 18.16 4.04
N ALA A 371 -21.47 17.76 4.82
CA ALA A 371 -22.86 18.14 4.62
C ALA A 371 -23.10 19.65 4.60
N ALA A 372 -22.37 20.41 5.42
CA ALA A 372 -22.49 21.86 5.52
C ALA A 372 -21.72 22.63 4.43
N ALA A 373 -20.88 21.95 3.63
CA ALA A 373 -20.07 22.55 2.57
C ALA A 373 -20.72 22.27 1.20
N LEU A 374 -21.38 23.28 0.63
CA LEU A 374 -22.13 23.13 -0.64
C LEU A 374 -21.24 22.60 -1.77
N GLU A 375 -20.01 23.10 -1.90
CA GLU A 375 -19.06 22.68 -2.93
C GLU A 375 -18.71 21.18 -2.85
N VAL A 376 -18.67 20.61 -1.64
CA VAL A 376 -18.47 19.18 -1.41
C VAL A 376 -19.72 18.41 -1.79
N GLY A 377 -20.90 18.86 -1.35
CA GLY A 377 -22.20 18.28 -1.72
C GLY A 377 -22.41 18.24 -3.24
N LEU A 378 -22.12 19.34 -3.94
CA LEU A 378 -22.18 19.41 -5.40
C LEU A 378 -21.19 18.44 -6.06
N ARG A 379 -19.99 18.29 -5.48
CA ARG A 379 -18.98 17.36 -6.00
C ARG A 379 -19.37 15.90 -5.79
N LEU A 380 -19.95 15.57 -4.64
CA LEU A 380 -20.50 14.24 -4.34
C LEU A 380 -21.56 13.86 -5.35
N GLN A 381 -22.54 14.73 -5.60
CA GLN A 381 -23.61 14.47 -6.58
C GLN A 381 -23.05 14.23 -7.98
N LYS A 382 -22.13 15.09 -8.44
CA LYS A 382 -21.47 14.92 -9.75
C LYS A 382 -20.66 13.62 -9.82
N GLY A 383 -19.90 13.29 -8.77
CA GLY A 383 -19.09 12.08 -8.72
C GLY A 383 -19.95 10.81 -8.78
N LEU A 384 -20.96 10.72 -7.91
CA LEU A 384 -21.88 9.59 -7.84
C LEU A 384 -22.72 9.45 -9.12
N GLN A 385 -23.12 10.56 -9.75
CA GLN A 385 -23.76 10.52 -11.07
C GLN A 385 -22.86 9.84 -12.09
N ARG A 386 -21.57 10.22 -12.16
CA ARG A 386 -20.62 9.60 -13.09
C ARG A 386 -20.43 8.11 -12.81
N LEU A 387 -20.34 7.73 -11.54
CA LEU A 387 -20.25 6.31 -11.15
C LEU A 387 -21.51 5.53 -11.54
N SER A 388 -22.68 6.15 -11.46
CA SER A 388 -23.94 5.49 -11.82
C SER A 388 -24.07 5.13 -13.32
N LEU A 389 -23.25 5.77 -14.17
CA LEU A 389 -23.22 5.53 -15.61
C LEU A 389 -22.23 4.42 -16.00
N LEU A 390 -21.40 3.95 -15.07
CA LEU A 390 -20.42 2.90 -15.34
C LEU A 390 -21.11 1.52 -15.46
N PRO A 391 -20.66 0.67 -16.40
CA PRO A 391 -21.23 -0.65 -16.70
C PRO A 391 -20.88 -1.74 -15.67
N LEU A 392 -21.09 -1.46 -14.38
CA LEU A 392 -20.87 -2.44 -13.31
C LEU A 392 -22.19 -2.88 -12.66
N PRO A 393 -22.46 -4.19 -12.53
CA PRO A 393 -23.65 -4.68 -11.84
C PRO A 393 -23.77 -4.12 -10.42
N GLY A 394 -24.97 -3.62 -10.07
CA GLY A 394 -25.27 -3.04 -8.76
C GLY A 394 -24.67 -1.65 -8.50
N LEU A 395 -23.69 -1.18 -9.27
CA LEU A 395 -23.01 0.09 -9.03
C LEU A 395 -23.95 1.30 -9.18
N ALA A 396 -24.82 1.28 -10.20
CA ALA A 396 -25.77 2.36 -10.42
C ALA A 396 -26.77 2.52 -9.27
N GLU A 397 -27.21 1.40 -8.68
CA GLU A 397 -28.10 1.42 -7.52
C GLU A 397 -27.37 1.88 -6.25
N ALA A 398 -26.18 1.34 -6.00
CA ALA A 398 -25.33 1.75 -4.88
C ALA A 398 -25.01 3.25 -4.92
N ALA A 399 -24.64 3.78 -6.09
CA ALA A 399 -24.34 5.19 -6.29
C ALA A 399 -25.57 6.09 -6.04
N ARG A 400 -26.77 5.67 -6.49
CA ARG A 400 -28.02 6.38 -6.18
C ARG A 400 -28.34 6.34 -4.69
N GLY A 401 -28.10 5.21 -4.02
CA GLY A 401 -28.26 5.08 -2.57
C GLY A 401 -27.43 6.11 -1.81
N GLN A 402 -26.12 6.16 -2.10
CA GLN A 402 -25.21 7.13 -1.49
C GLN A 402 -25.55 8.58 -1.86
N ALA A 403 -26.03 8.83 -3.09
CA ALA A 403 -26.42 10.17 -3.52
C ALA A 403 -27.64 10.71 -2.76
N ARG A 404 -28.60 9.83 -2.42
CA ARG A 404 -29.76 10.18 -1.58
C ARG A 404 -29.32 10.53 -0.16
N LEU A 405 -28.43 9.72 0.43
CA LEU A 405 -27.89 10.00 1.76
C LEU A 405 -27.13 11.33 1.80
N ALA A 406 -26.30 11.60 0.80
CA ALA A 406 -25.58 12.87 0.68
C ALA A 406 -26.51 14.08 0.50
N LEU A 407 -27.59 13.94 -0.29
CA LEU A 407 -28.60 14.98 -0.41
C LEU A 407 -29.29 15.23 0.93
N ALA A 408 -29.75 14.17 1.62
CA ALA A 408 -30.45 14.30 2.90
C ALA A 408 -29.57 14.97 3.97
N HIS A 409 -28.29 14.60 4.07
CA HIS A 409 -27.34 15.27 4.95
C HIS A 409 -27.18 16.75 4.61
N GLY A 410 -26.98 17.07 3.33
CA GLY A 410 -26.81 18.46 2.89
C GLY A 410 -28.07 19.31 3.12
N GLU A 411 -29.26 18.78 2.93
CA GLU A 411 -30.52 19.50 3.21
C GLU A 411 -30.68 19.84 4.70
N GLN A 412 -30.25 18.94 5.58
CA GLN A 412 -30.27 19.16 7.03
C GLN A 412 -29.22 20.19 7.48
N ALA A 413 -28.03 20.17 6.87
CA ALA A 413 -26.89 20.96 7.35
C ALA A 413 -26.78 22.37 6.70
N LEU A 414 -27.14 22.52 5.43
CA LEU A 414 -27.09 23.81 4.72
C LEU A 414 -28.14 24.75 5.31
N ARG A 415 -27.74 26.01 5.55
CA ARG A 415 -28.58 27.02 6.20
C ARG A 415 -29.37 27.86 5.20
N LEU A 416 -28.80 28.10 4.01
CA LEU A 416 -29.41 28.94 2.99
C LEU A 416 -30.27 28.09 2.05
N GLU A 417 -31.54 28.49 1.87
CA GLU A 417 -32.46 27.78 0.97
C GLU A 417 -31.96 27.77 -0.48
N ALA A 418 -31.30 28.85 -0.91
CA ALA A 418 -30.67 28.92 -2.23
C ALA A 418 -29.58 27.83 -2.42
N GLU A 419 -28.84 27.48 -1.38
CA GLU A 419 -27.83 26.41 -1.44
C GLU A 419 -28.48 25.03 -1.48
N ARG A 420 -29.53 24.81 -0.68
CA ARG A 420 -30.35 23.59 -0.73
C ARG A 420 -30.96 23.39 -2.12
N GLN A 421 -31.50 24.46 -2.72
CA GLN A 421 -32.03 24.44 -4.09
C GLN A 421 -30.96 23.99 -5.09
N ARG A 422 -29.74 24.55 -5.01
CA ARG A 422 -28.62 24.16 -5.87
C ARG A 422 -28.21 22.71 -5.67
N LEU A 423 -28.20 22.22 -4.43
CA LEU A 423 -27.89 20.82 -4.13
C LEU A 423 -28.98 19.88 -4.70
N ARG A 424 -30.27 20.20 -4.52
CA ARG A 424 -31.39 19.45 -5.10
C ARG A 424 -31.31 19.38 -6.62
N GLN A 425 -31.00 20.50 -7.27
CA GLN A 425 -30.80 20.54 -8.73
C GLN A 425 -29.65 19.62 -9.15
N ALA A 426 -28.52 19.64 -8.43
CA ALA A 426 -27.41 18.74 -8.69
C ALA A 426 -27.74 17.27 -8.42
N ALA A 427 -28.73 16.97 -7.56
CA ALA A 427 -29.19 15.63 -7.22
C ALA A 427 -30.36 15.13 -8.09
N ALA A 428 -30.90 15.96 -9.00
CA ALA A 428 -32.08 15.61 -9.81
C ALA A 428 -31.91 14.34 -10.65
N TRP A 429 -30.67 13.97 -10.98
CA TRP A 429 -30.34 12.73 -11.71
C TRP A 429 -30.71 11.45 -10.95
N ILE A 430 -30.88 11.50 -9.62
CA ILE A 430 -31.24 10.33 -8.80
C ILE A 430 -32.58 9.72 -9.24
N HIS A 431 -33.52 10.57 -9.67
CA HIS A 431 -34.87 10.19 -10.09
C HIS A 431 -34.98 9.93 -11.60
N GLN A 432 -33.96 10.32 -12.36
CA GLN A 432 -33.88 9.97 -13.77
C GLN A 432 -33.57 8.48 -13.83
N GLY A 433 -34.49 7.70 -14.44
CA GLY A 433 -34.24 6.29 -14.75
C GLY A 433 -32.94 6.14 -15.54
N ALA A 434 -32.43 4.93 -15.72
CA ALA A 434 -31.30 4.67 -16.61
C ALA A 434 -31.69 5.05 -18.05
N GLY A 435 -31.65 6.35 -18.37
CA GLY A 435 -31.95 6.87 -19.69
C GLY A 435 -30.92 6.29 -20.68
N PRO A 436 -31.28 6.21 -21.97
CA PRO A 436 -30.37 5.74 -23.00
C PRO A 436 -29.06 6.51 -22.92
N ARG A 437 -27.94 5.79 -22.96
CA ARG A 437 -26.60 6.38 -22.98
C ARG A 437 -26.55 7.44 -24.09
N PRO A 438 -26.10 8.68 -23.82
CA PRO A 438 -25.75 9.57 -24.91
C PRO A 438 -24.65 8.88 -25.72
N ALA A 439 -24.87 8.77 -27.04
CA ALA A 439 -23.88 8.23 -27.96
C ALA A 439 -22.56 8.99 -27.78
N PRO A 440 -21.39 8.33 -27.88
CA PRO A 440 -20.11 9.01 -27.83
C PRO A 440 -20.10 10.05 -28.94
N THR A 441 -20.17 11.33 -28.56
CA THR A 441 -19.92 12.44 -29.47
C THR A 441 -18.46 12.35 -29.86
N LEU A 442 -18.20 11.76 -31.03
CA LEU A 442 -16.95 11.95 -31.74
C LEU A 442 -16.79 13.45 -31.94
N GLN A 443 -15.93 14.08 -31.17
CA GLN A 443 -15.46 15.42 -31.51
C GLN A 443 -14.67 15.29 -32.82
N PRO A 444 -14.95 16.10 -33.85
CA PRO A 444 -14.12 16.15 -35.03
C PRO A 444 -12.70 16.60 -34.63
N THR A 445 -11.73 15.92 -35.24
CA THR A 445 -10.28 15.96 -35.06
C THR A 445 -9.67 17.32 -34.78
#